data_AF-A0A350PC87-F1
#
_entry.id   AF-A0A350PC87-F1
#
_cell.length_a   1.000
_cell.length_b   1.000
_cell.length_c   1.000
_cell.angle_alpha   90.00
_cell.angle_beta   90.00
_cell.angle_gamma   90.00
#
_symmetry.space_group_name_H-M   'P 1'
#
loop_
_entity.id
_entity.type
_entity.pdbx_description
1 polymer ?
#
loop_
_entity_poly.entity_id
_entity_poly.type
_entity_poly.pdbx_seq_one_letter_code
_entity_poly.pdbx_strand_id
1 'polypeptide(L)' 'LNRQFVANHSSITELEPYFKGQVIAKLDPAVNSDIVISRGQTPLLKEWLGV' A
#
# COMPACT_ATOMS: atom_id res chain seq x y z
N LEU A 1 -4.89 3.95 3.28
CA LEU A 1 -4.40 2.65 2.78
C LEU A 1 -5.48 1.58 2.91
N ASN A 2 -6.08 1.41 4.08
CA ASN A 2 -7.31 0.62 4.30
C ASN A 2 -8.05 1.17 5.54
N ARG A 3 -9.04 0.44 6.09
CA ARG A 3 -9.82 0.89 7.26
C ARG A 3 -9.04 0.96 8.58
N GLN A 4 -7.83 0.40 8.63
CA GLN A 4 -6.96 0.35 9.82
C GLN A 4 -5.75 1.30 9.69
N PHE A 5 -5.37 1.71 8.48
CA PHE A 5 -4.14 2.44 8.22
C PHE A 5 -4.35 3.70 7.36
N VAL A 6 -3.86 4.82 7.89
CA VAL A 6 -3.64 6.09 7.19
C VAL A 6 -2.13 6.33 7.14
N ALA A 7 -1.60 6.71 5.99
CA ALA A 7 -0.18 7.02 5.80
C ALA A 7 -0.02 8.22 4.87
N ASN A 8 1.09 8.93 4.98
CA ASN A 8 1.47 9.98 4.03
C ASN A 8 1.89 9.34 2.70
N HIS A 9 1.53 9.96 1.57
CA HIS A 9 1.94 9.53 0.24
C HIS A 9 3.46 9.36 0.13
N SER A 10 4.23 10.35 0.59
CA SER A 10 5.70 10.35 0.52
C SER A 10 6.36 9.29 1.40
N SER A 11 5.62 8.70 2.34
CA SER A 11 6.13 7.61 3.16
C SER A 11 6.03 6.26 2.45
N ILE A 12 5.27 6.14 1.36
CA ILE A 12 5.14 4.87 0.64
C ILE A 12 6.36 4.69 -0.26
N THR A 13 7.18 3.69 0.04
CA THR A 13 8.43 3.42 -0.69
C THR A 13 8.24 2.38 -1.78
N GLU A 14 7.42 1.36 -1.53
CA GLU A 14 7.22 0.26 -2.48
C GLU A 14 5.85 -0.41 -2.30
N LEU A 15 5.33 -0.96 -3.40
CA LEU A 15 4.15 -1.83 -3.41
C LEU A 15 4.55 -3.24 -3.84
N GLU A 16 4.66 -4.15 -2.89
CA GLU A 16 5.02 -5.54 -3.16
C GLU A 16 3.78 -6.37 -3.52
N PRO A 17 3.82 -7.19 -4.59
CA PRO A 17 2.77 -8.16 -4.87
C PRO A 17 2.54 -9.10 -3.68
N TYR A 18 1.27 -9.32 -3.35
CA TYR A 18 0.86 -10.28 -2.33
C TYR A 18 -0.09 -11.32 -2.95
N PHE A 19 -1.16 -11.69 -2.25
CA PHE A 19 -2.10 -12.73 -2.68
C PHE A 19 -3.26 -12.18 -3.52
N LYS A 20 -3.70 -12.92 -4.56
CA LYS A 20 -4.91 -12.61 -5.37
C LYS A 20 -5.02 -11.15 -5.85
N GLY A 21 -3.90 -10.54 -6.25
CA GLY A 21 -3.86 -9.16 -6.74
C GLY A 21 -3.93 -8.08 -5.65
N GLN A 22 -3.79 -8.48 -4.39
CA GLN A 22 -3.47 -7.57 -3.28
C GLN A 22 -1.99 -7.19 -3.34
N VAL A 23 -1.66 -6.07 -2.70
CA VAL A 23 -0.28 -5.62 -2.51
C VAL A 23 -0.03 -5.28 -1.05
N ILE A 24 1.23 -5.37 -0.61
CA ILE A 24 1.69 -4.83 0.66
C ILE A 24 2.37 -3.50 0.40
N ALA A 25 1.95 -2.45 1.11
CA ALA A 25 2.64 -1.17 1.06
C ALA A 25 3.78 -1.15 2.08
N LYS A 26 5.02 -0.93 1.60
CA LYS A 26 6.17 -0.64 2.46
C LYS A 26 6.23 0.86 2.74
N LEU A 27 6.52 1.19 3.99
CA LEU A 27 6.60 2.58 4.46
C LEU A 27 8.00 2.91 4.98
N ASP A 28 8.37 4.17 4.86
CA ASP A 28 9.46 4.82 5.58
C ASP A 28 8.91 6.04 6.37
N PRO A 29 8.99 6.04 7.71
CA PRO A 29 9.61 5.03 8.57
C PRO A 29 8.86 3.69 8.56
N ALA A 30 9.62 2.60 8.75
CA ALA A 30 9.07 1.25 8.77
C ALA A 30 8.07 1.05 9.91
N VAL A 31 7.03 0.26 9.65
CA VAL A 31 6.00 -0.12 10.62
C VAL A 31 6.06 -1.61 10.91
N ASN A 32 5.74 -2.01 12.13
CA ASN A 32 5.79 -3.41 12.58
C ASN A 32 4.60 -4.26 12.10
N SER A 33 3.88 -3.84 11.06
CA SER A 33 2.68 -4.51 10.58
C SER A 33 2.58 -4.41 9.07
N ASP A 34 2.16 -5.50 8.44
CA ASP A 34 1.94 -5.51 6.99
C ASP A 34 0.68 -4.72 6.64
N ILE A 35 0.87 -3.70 5.79
CA ILE A 35 -0.24 -2.89 5.29
C ILE A 35 -0.74 -3.50 3.98
N VAL A 36 -1.66 -4.44 4.11
CA VAL A 36 -2.29 -5.09 2.97
C VAL A 36 -3.34 -4.18 2.34
N ILE A 37 -3.22 -3.97 1.04
CA ILE A 37 -4.17 -3.25 0.20
C ILE A 37 -5.03 -4.26 -0.55
N SER A 38 -6.35 -4.12 -0.44
CA SER A 38 -7.29 -4.98 -1.15
C SER A 38 -7.17 -4.82 -2.66
N ARG A 39 -7.39 -5.90 -3.43
CA ARG A 39 -7.36 -5.89 -4.90
C ARG A 39 -8.18 -4.77 -5.52
N GLY A 40 -9.34 -4.43 -4.96
CA GLY A 40 -10.20 -3.36 -5.48
C GLY A 40 -9.63 -1.94 -5.31
N GLN A 41 -8.74 -1.76 -4.34
CA GLN A 41 -8.10 -0.47 -4.04
C GLN A 41 -6.70 -0.34 -4.67
N THR A 42 -6.07 -1.46 -5.04
CA THR A 42 -4.73 -1.48 -5.65
C THR A 42 -4.63 -0.60 -6.90
N PRO A 43 -5.55 -0.64 -7.89
CA PRO A 43 -5.44 0.17 -9.10
C PRO A 43 -5.46 1.67 -8.80
N LEU A 44 -6.39 2.11 -7.94
CA LEU A 44 -6.50 3.50 -7.53
C LEU A 44 -5.26 3.98 -6.77
N LEU A 45 -4.71 3.14 -5.89
CA LEU A 45 -3.48 3.48 -5.17
C LEU A 45 -2.29 3.64 -6.13
N LYS A 46 -2.16 2.75 -7.11
CA LYS A 46 -1.11 2.82 -8.13
C LYS A 46 -1.23 4.07 -9.00
N GLU A 47 -2.44 4.40 -9.43
CA GLU A 47 -2.73 5.64 -10.16
C GLU A 47 -2.32 6.87 -9.34
N TRP A 48 -2.62 6.89 -8.04
CA TRP A 48 -2.24 7.99 -7.15
C TRP A 48 -0.71 8.14 -6.98
N LEU A 49 0.01 7.02 -6.98
CA LEU A 49 1.48 6.96 -6.90
C LEU A 49 2.17 7.17 -8.26
N GLY A 50 1.44 7.13 -9.37
CA GLY A 50 1.98 7.26 -10.73
C GLY A 50 2.73 6.02 -11.24
N VAL A 51 2.36 4.82 -10.79
CA VAL A 51 3.01 3.52 -11.12
C VAL A 51 2.07 2.47 -11.71
#